data_AF-A0A4Q3H8I7-F1
#
_entry.id   AF-A0A4Q3H8I7-F1
#
_cell.length_a   1.000
_cell.length_b   1.000
_cell.length_c   1.000
_cell.angle_alpha   90.00
_cell.angle_beta   90.00
_cell.angle_gamma   90.00
#
_symmetry.space_group_name_H-M   'P 1'
#
loop_
_entity.id
_entity.type
_entity.pdbx_description
1 polymer ?
#
loop_
_entity_poly.entity_id
_entity_poly.type
_entity_poly.pdbx_seq_one_letter_code
_entity_poly.pdbx_strand_id
1 'polypeptide(L)'
;MVESEAQGRLPGMEPVSVVDIGSNSVRVVIYEGLTRAPAMLFNEKVMCGLGKGLAQNGDMDPDNVERALEALRRFKALARQARSGTIYA
;
A
#
# COMPACT_ATOMS: atom_id res chain seq x y z
N MET A 1 16.90 7.91 15.78
CA MET A 1 16.62 6.46 15.81
C MET A 1 15.85 6.17 17.07
N VAL A 2 14.55 5.90 16.97
CA VAL A 2 13.77 5.40 18.11
C VAL A 2 13.98 3.90 18.11
N GLU A 3 14.76 3.38 19.06
CA GLU A 3 14.83 1.94 19.29
C GLU A 3 13.43 1.47 19.73
N SER A 4 12.83 0.61 18.93
CA SER A 4 11.56 -0.01 19.27
C SER A 4 11.80 -0.99 20.42
N GLU A 5 11.16 -0.78 21.57
CA GLU A 5 11.17 -1.73 22.71
C GLU A 5 10.56 -3.10 22.36
N ALA A 6 9.84 -3.19 21.23
CA ALA A 6 9.30 -4.46 20.75
C ALA A 6 10.41 -5.40 20.24
N GLN A 7 10.74 -6.40 21.06
CA GLN A 7 11.77 -7.43 20.79
C GLN A 7 11.54 -8.23 19.50
N GLY A 8 10.31 -8.27 18.98
CA GLY A 8 9.95 -8.97 17.74
C GLY A 8 10.16 -8.16 16.46
N ARG A 9 10.83 -7.00 16.52
CA ARG A 9 11.07 -6.12 15.36
C ARG A 9 12.56 -5.98 15.09
N LEU A 10 12.94 -5.91 13.81
CA LEU A 10 14.32 -5.60 13.45
C LEU A 10 14.73 -4.22 14.02
N PRO A 11 15.84 -4.13 14.79
CA PRO A 11 16.28 -2.89 15.38
C PRO A 11 16.82 -1.92 14.30
N GLY A 12 16.58 -0.63 14.50
CA GLY A 12 17.08 0.43 13.61
C GLY A 12 16.43 0.49 12.23
N MET A 13 15.38 -0.29 11.97
CA MET A 13 14.65 -0.29 10.70
C MET A 13 13.38 0.55 10.77
N GLU A 14 13.14 1.34 9.72
CA GLU A 14 11.86 2.03 9.51
C GLU A 14 10.99 1.23 8.53
N PRO A 15 9.70 1.01 8.82
CA PRO A 15 8.80 0.34 7.88
C PRO A 15 8.76 1.01 6.51
N VAL A 16 8.51 0.20 5.48
CA VAL A 16 8.38 0.65 4.09
C VAL A 16 7.05 0.18 3.54
N SER A 17 6.30 1.10 2.94
CA SER A 17 5.02 0.79 2.31
C SER A 17 5.19 0.74 0.80
N VAL A 18 4.61 -0.26 0.15
CA VAL A 18 4.53 -0.38 -1.31
C VAL A 18 3.05 -0.40 -1.68
N VAL A 19 2.66 0.53 -2.53
CA VAL A 19 1.34 0.58 -3.16
C VAL A 19 1.49 0.05 -4.58
N ASP A 20 0.56 -0.79 -5.01
CA ASP A 20 0.50 -1.28 -6.39
C ASP A 20 -0.90 -0.98 -6.94
N ILE A 21 -0.97 -0.33 -8.10
CA ILE A 21 -2.21 0.06 -8.77
C ILE A 21 -2.37 -0.80 -10.02
N GLY A 22 -3.10 -1.90 -9.88
CA GLY A 22 -3.43 -2.80 -10.98
C GLY A 22 -4.78 -2.46 -11.64
N SER A 23 -5.01 -3.03 -12.83
CA SER A 23 -6.28 -2.88 -13.56
C SER A 23 -7.48 -3.45 -12.81
N ASN A 24 -7.30 -4.42 -11.92
CA ASN A 24 -8.38 -5.04 -11.17
C ASN A 24 -8.41 -4.60 -9.69
N SER A 25 -7.25 -4.41 -9.09
CA SER A 25 -7.11 -4.15 -7.66
C SER A 25 -6.00 -3.17 -7.36
N VAL A 26 -6.17 -2.42 -6.29
CA VAL A 26 -5.09 -1.64 -5.66
C VAL A 26 -4.68 -2.35 -4.37
N ARG A 27 -3.39 -2.39 -4.09
CA ARG A 27 -2.83 -3.06 -2.91
C ARG A 27 -1.91 -2.13 -2.14
N VAL A 28 -1.87 -2.30 -0.82
CA VAL A 28 -0.76 -1.82 0.00
C VAL A 28 -0.14 -2.99 0.77
N VAL A 29 1.18 -3.03 0.80
CA VAL A 29 1.96 -3.92 1.66
C VAL A 29 2.92 -3.07 2.46
N ILE A 30 2.96 -3.28 3.78
CA ILE A 30 3.89 -2.60 4.68
C ILE A 30 4.88 -3.63 5.19
N TYR A 31 6.15 -3.46 4.85
CA TYR A 31 7.26 -4.28 5.31
C TYR A 31 7.93 -3.63 6.52
N GLU A 32 8.59 -4.43 7.35
CA GLU A 32 9.25 -3.93 8.56
C GLU A 32 10.49 -3.06 8.30
N GLY A 33 11.06 -3.12 7.09
CA GLY A 33 12.20 -2.33 6.66
C GLY A 33 12.66 -2.65 5.23
N LEU A 34 13.52 -1.81 4.66
CA LEU A 34 14.14 -2.03 3.35
C LEU A 34 15.34 -2.97 3.47
N THR A 35 15.08 -4.26 3.61
CA THR A 35 16.10 -5.31 3.70
C THR A 35 15.81 -6.44 2.71
N ARG A 36 16.70 -7.43 2.60
CA ARG A 36 16.62 -8.50 1.61
C ARG A 36 15.44 -9.45 1.83
N ALA A 37 15.04 -9.67 3.08
CA ALA A 37 13.96 -10.58 3.48
C ALA A 37 13.18 -10.02 4.69
N PRO A 38 12.41 -8.93 4.52
CA PRO A 38 11.67 -8.30 5.61
C PRO A 38 10.38 -9.06 5.92
N ALA A 39 9.99 -9.07 7.20
CA ALA A 39 8.64 -9.45 7.58
C ALA A 39 7.61 -8.46 7.04
N MET A 40 6.43 -8.99 6.71
CA MET A 40 5.28 -8.21 6.31
C MET A 40 4.47 -7.82 7.56
N LEU A 41 4.33 -6.53 7.81
CA LEU A 41 3.56 -6.00 8.94
C LEU A 41 2.08 -5.88 8.62
N PHE A 42 1.76 -5.52 7.37
CA PHE A 42 0.38 -5.31 6.95
C PHE A 42 0.21 -5.55 5.46
N ASN A 43 -0.96 -6.02 5.05
CA ASN A 43 -1.27 -6.37 3.68
C ASN A 43 -2.77 -6.21 3.42
N GLU A 44 -3.13 -5.27 2.55
CA GLU A 44 -4.53 -5.02 2.18
C GLU A 44 -4.67 -4.92 0.67
N LYS A 45 -5.71 -5.56 0.14
CA LYS A 45 -6.08 -5.56 -1.27
C LYS A 45 -7.52 -5.08 -1.41
N VAL A 46 -7.74 -4.08 -2.26
CA VAL A 46 -9.06 -3.54 -2.57
C VAL A 46 -9.36 -3.73 -4.04
N MET A 47 -10.52 -4.32 -4.34
CA MET A 47 -11.00 -4.51 -5.70
C MET A 47 -11.59 -3.18 -6.20
N CYS A 48 -11.00 -2.61 -7.25
CA CYS A 48 -11.41 -1.32 -7.81
C CYS A 48 -11.88 -1.44 -9.26
N GLY A 49 -11.35 -2.39 -10.04
CA GLY A 49 -11.82 -2.65 -11.41
C GLY A 49 -11.51 -1.54 -12.42
N LEU A 50 -10.42 -0.79 -12.23
CA LEU A 50 -10.01 0.34 -13.09
C LEU A 50 -9.95 -0.01 -14.59
N GLY A 51 -9.54 -1.21 -14.95
CA GLY A 51 -9.46 -1.67 -16.34
C GLY A 51 -10.79 -2.12 -16.96
N LYS A 52 -11.90 -2.13 -16.19
CA LYS A 52 -13.21 -2.53 -16.69
C LYS A 52 -13.69 -1.50 -17.74
N GLY A 53 -13.95 -1.95 -18.96
CA GLY A 53 -14.42 -1.08 -20.05
C GLY A 53 -13.30 -0.33 -20.79
N LEU A 54 -12.07 -0.34 -20.27
CA LEU A 54 -10.95 0.42 -20.83
C LEU A 54 -10.61 0.00 -22.27
N ALA A 55 -10.65 -1.31 -22.55
CA ALA A 55 -10.37 -1.83 -23.90
C ALA A 55 -11.44 -1.43 -24.94
N GLN A 56 -12.66 -1.13 -24.48
CA GLN A 56 -13.78 -0.76 -25.37
C GLN A 56 -13.91 0.75 -25.51
N ASN A 57 -13.79 1.48 -24.40
CA ASN A 57 -14.14 2.89 -24.32
C ASN A 57 -12.92 3.80 -24.29
N GLY A 58 -11.72 3.25 -24.10
CA GLY A 58 -10.47 4.01 -23.98
C GLY A 58 -10.30 4.75 -22.65
N ASP A 59 -11.29 4.69 -21.75
CA ASP A 59 -11.29 5.41 -20.48
C ASP A 59 -11.69 4.51 -19.29
N MET A 60 -11.31 4.93 -18.09
CA MET A 60 -11.67 4.28 -16.83
C MET A 60 -13.04 4.76 -16.35
N ASP A 61 -13.84 3.85 -15.81
CA ASP A 61 -15.14 4.18 -15.21
C ASP A 61 -14.94 5.10 -13.98
N PRO A 62 -15.59 6.28 -13.93
CA PRO A 62 -15.43 7.24 -12.83
C PRO A 62 -15.71 6.65 -11.44
N ASP A 63 -16.68 5.74 -11.32
CA ASP A 63 -17.02 5.11 -10.03
C ASP A 63 -15.89 4.18 -9.57
N ASN A 64 -15.22 3.50 -10.50
CA ASN A 64 -14.07 2.66 -10.21
C ASN A 64 -12.85 3.49 -9.83
N VAL A 65 -12.69 4.68 -10.44
CA VAL A 65 -11.65 5.65 -10.07
C VAL A 65 -11.88 6.18 -8.66
N GLU A 66 -13.10 6.59 -8.30
CA GLU A 66 -13.38 7.10 -6.95
C GLU A 66 -13.10 6.03 -5.89
N ARG A 67 -13.49 4.77 -6.14
CA ARG A 67 -13.16 3.64 -5.25
C ARG A 67 -11.66 3.43 -5.06
N ALA A 68 -10.87 3.57 -6.14
CA ALA A 68 -9.41 3.50 -6.04
C ALA A 68 -8.84 4.67 -5.22
N LEU A 69 -9.38 5.89 -5.40
CA LEU A 69 -8.97 7.06 -4.63
C LEU A 69 -9.30 6.92 -3.14
N GLU A 70 -10.46 6.38 -2.78
CA GLU A 70 -10.81 6.05 -1.40
C GLU A 70 -9.84 5.02 -0.78
N ALA A 71 -9.50 3.96 -1.53
CA ALA A 71 -8.51 2.98 -1.10
C ALA A 71 -7.14 3.63 -0.87
N LEU A 72 -6.68 4.50 -1.77
CA LEU A 72 -5.40 5.20 -1.65
C LEU A 72 -5.38 6.17 -0.45
N ARG A 73 -6.48 6.89 -0.18
CA ARG A 73 -6.61 7.72 1.03
C ARG A 73 -6.47 6.88 2.29
N ARG A 74 -7.11 5.70 2.32
CA ARG A 74 -6.97 4.74 3.42
C ARG A 74 -5.54 4.19 3.53
N PHE A 75 -4.90 3.81 2.44
CA PHE A 75 -3.53 3.27 2.44
C PHE A 75 -2.52 4.29 2.96
N LYS A 76 -2.70 5.57 2.64
CA LYS A 76 -1.91 6.66 3.22
C LYS A 76 -2.07 6.76 4.74
N ALA A 77 -3.30 6.59 5.24
CA ALA A 77 -3.56 6.60 6.69
C ALA A 77 -2.92 5.38 7.39
N LEU A 78 -3.01 4.20 6.77
CA LEU A 78 -2.38 2.97 7.27
C LEU A 78 -0.84 3.07 7.29
N ALA A 79 -0.23 3.60 6.23
CA ALA A 79 1.22 3.82 6.16
C ALA A 79 1.70 4.78 7.26
N ARG A 80 0.93 5.86 7.53
CA ARG A 80 1.21 6.78 8.64
C ARG A 80 1.07 6.10 10.00
N GLN A 81 0.00 5.32 10.21
CA GLN A 81 -0.22 4.59 11.46
C GLN A 81 0.89 3.56 11.72
N ALA A 82 1.36 2.89 10.66
CA ALA A 82 2.47 1.95 10.72
C ALA A 82 3.84 2.63 10.85
N ARG A 83 3.90 3.97 10.83
CA ARG A 83 5.13 4.78 10.86
C ARG A 83 6.10 4.41 9.72
N SER A 84 5.56 4.24 8.52
CA SER A 84 6.36 4.01 7.33
C SER A 84 7.25 5.22 7.05
N GLY A 85 8.56 5.02 6.97
CA GLY A 85 9.52 6.08 6.65
C GLY A 85 9.48 6.46 5.17
N THR A 86 9.13 5.50 4.30
CA THR A 86 9.00 5.73 2.85
C THR A 86 7.79 4.98 2.30
N ILE A 87 7.18 5.53 1.24
CA ILE A 87 6.12 4.90 0.45
C ILE A 87 6.56 4.88 -1.01
N TYR A 88 6.50 3.71 -1.64
CA TYR A 88 6.66 3.53 -3.09
C TYR A 88 5.29 3.24 -3.70
N ALA A 89 5.00 3.78 -4.89
CA ALA A 89 3.75 3.60 -5.61
C ALA A 89 4.00 3.57 -7.12
#